data_AF-A0A914M041-F1
#
_entry.id   AF-A0A914M041-F1
#
_cell.length_a   1.000
_cell.length_b   1.000
_cell.length_c   1.000
_cell.angle_alpha   90.00
_cell.angle_beta   90.00
_cell.angle_gamma   90.00
#
_symmetry.space_group_name_H-M   'P 1'
#
loop_
_entity.id
_entity.type
_entity.pdbx_description
1 polymer ?
#
loop_
_entity_poly.entity_id
_entity_poly.type
_entity_poly.pdbx_seq_one_letter_code
_entity_poly.pdbx_strand_id
1 'polypeptide(L)'
;MEWPMPARSTKGVLCYYINYLQTLTSMTNDDVAISGIGQRNFTEPRKKALLTNHLKHQQMEIYPSKLTKMGADQIFALRGYLRVTIRQYFYVRHRIDIAYPQLPLICVAGGRRHQYFYPIECIDVLEAVEQSENL
;
A
#
# COMPACT_ATOMS: atom_id res chain seq x y z
N MET A 1 32.48 25.72 -0.83
CA MET A 1 31.92 25.86 0.53
C MET A 1 30.63 25.09 0.54
N GLU A 2 30.72 23.77 0.77
CA GLU A 2 29.56 22.89 0.81
C GLU A 2 28.89 23.00 2.18
N TRP A 3 27.61 23.34 2.18
CA TRP A 3 26.80 23.35 3.38
C TRP A 3 26.53 21.91 3.82
N PRO A 4 26.81 21.52 5.07
CA PRO A 4 26.43 20.21 5.56
C PRO A 4 24.90 20.19 5.68
N MET A 5 24.23 19.45 4.79
CA MET A 5 22.81 19.18 5.00
C MET A 5 22.65 18.27 6.22
N PRO A 6 21.83 18.63 7.22
CA PRO A 6 21.56 17.75 8.33
C PRO A 6 20.83 16.51 7.80
N ALA A 7 21.35 15.33 8.13
CA ALA A 7 20.71 14.05 7.84
C ALA A 7 19.30 14.04 8.45
N ARG A 8 18.28 14.37 7.65
CA ARG A 8 16.88 14.22 8.04
C ARG A 8 16.65 12.75 8.37
N SER A 9 16.25 12.47 9.60
CA SER A 9 15.87 11.13 10.05
C SER A 9 14.85 10.54 9.07
N THR A 10 15.27 9.54 8.29
CA THR A 10 14.43 8.82 7.31
C THR A 10 13.18 8.22 7.95
N LYS A 11 13.20 7.98 9.27
CA LYS A 11 12.05 7.53 10.05
C LYS A 11 10.92 8.58 10.08
N GLY A 12 11.24 9.87 10.18
CA GLY A 12 10.24 10.94 10.25
C GLY A 12 9.48 11.13 8.93
N VAL A 13 10.20 11.00 7.81
CA VAL A 13 9.64 11.18 6.46
C VAL A 13 8.67 10.04 6.10
N LEU A 14 9.06 8.78 6.36
CA LEU A 14 8.18 7.63 6.09
C LEU A 14 6.93 7.64 6.98
N CYS A 15 7.06 8.11 8.23
CA CYS A 15 5.93 8.27 9.15
C CYS A 15 4.93 9.32 8.64
N TYR A 16 5.41 10.43 8.09
CA TYR A 16 4.54 11.44 7.48
C TYR A 16 3.73 10.87 6.30
N TYR A 17 4.38 10.16 5.37
CA TYR A 17 3.71 9.60 4.20
C TYR A 17 2.71 8.51 4.57
N ILE A 18 3.02 7.64 5.54
CA ILE A 18 2.04 6.62 5.95
C ILE A 18 0.83 7.26 6.62
N ASN A 19 1.02 8.28 7.46
CA ASN A 19 -0.10 9.00 8.08
C ASN A 19 -0.98 9.64 7.01
N TYR A 20 -0.38 10.26 5.99
CA TYR A 20 -1.13 10.79 4.85
C TYR A 20 -1.89 9.69 4.09
N LEU A 21 -1.26 8.56 3.78
CA LEU A 21 -1.96 7.46 3.10
C LEU A 21 -3.12 6.92 3.95
N GLN A 22 -2.97 6.87 5.28
CA GLN A 22 -4.03 6.48 6.20
C GLN A 22 -5.21 7.46 6.18
N THR A 23 -4.98 8.77 6.03
CA THR A 23 -6.09 9.75 5.92
C THR A 23 -6.89 9.60 4.62
N LEU A 24 -6.34 8.96 3.59
CA LEU A 24 -7.05 8.63 2.35
C LEU A 24 -7.96 7.41 2.47
N THR A 25 -7.92 6.71 3.60
CA THR A 25 -8.73 5.52 3.83
C THR A 25 -9.94 5.82 4.69
N SER A 26 -11.02 5.08 4.48
CA SER A 26 -12.24 5.19 5.26
C SER A 26 -12.21 4.34 6.55
N MET A 27 -11.02 3.95 7.03
CA MET A 27 -10.83 3.12 8.23
C MET A 27 -9.89 3.81 9.23
N THR A 28 -10.12 3.57 10.51
CA THR A 28 -9.24 4.02 11.60
C THR A 28 -8.25 2.93 11.99
N ASN A 29 -7.20 3.29 12.74
CA ASN A 29 -6.28 2.31 13.32
C ASN A 29 -7.00 1.32 14.26
N ASP A 30 -8.04 1.79 14.96
CA ASP A 30 -8.85 0.95 15.86
C ASP A 30 -9.67 -0.07 15.07
N ASP A 31 -10.27 0.33 13.93
CA ASP A 31 -10.99 -0.60 13.05
C ASP A 31 -10.09 -1.73 12.54
N VAL A 32 -8.82 -1.40 12.23
CA VAL A 32 -7.82 -2.39 11.79
C VAL A 32 -7.34 -3.27 12.94
N ALA A 33 -7.20 -2.71 14.15
CA ALA A 33 -6.87 -3.48 15.33
C ALA A 33 -7.97 -4.50 15.69
N ILE A 34 -9.24 -4.10 15.57
CA ILE A 34 -10.41 -4.95 15.84
C ILE A 34 -10.53 -6.04 14.77
N SER A 35 -10.42 -5.70 13.49
CA SER A 35 -10.55 -6.66 12.39
C SER A 35 -9.34 -7.58 12.25
N GLY A 36 -8.17 -7.14 12.72
CA GLY A 36 -6.90 -7.84 12.58
C GLY A 36 -6.36 -7.91 11.13
N ILE A 37 -7.10 -7.37 10.15
CA ILE A 37 -6.75 -7.41 8.73
C ILE A 37 -7.01 -6.01 8.14
N GLY A 38 -5.97 -5.41 7.58
CA GLY A 38 -6.04 -4.08 6.97
C GLY A 38 -6.51 -4.07 5.52
N GLN A 39 -7.33 -5.03 5.09
CA GLN A 39 -7.88 -5.04 3.73
C GLN A 39 -9.24 -5.71 3.70
N ARG A 40 -10.09 -5.26 2.80
CA ARG A 40 -11.44 -5.82 2.62
C ARG A 40 -11.90 -5.70 1.17
N ASN A 41 -12.97 -6.42 0.84
CA ASN A 41 -13.62 -6.29 -0.46
C ASN A 41 -14.22 -4.90 -0.57
N PHE A 42 -13.95 -4.23 -1.69
CA PHE A 42 -14.58 -2.97 -1.98
C PHE A 42 -16.00 -3.21 -2.49
N THR A 43 -16.99 -2.71 -1.75
CA THR A 43 -18.42 -2.94 -2.05
C THR A 43 -19.14 -1.67 -2.51
N GLU A 44 -18.71 -0.48 -2.08
CA GLU A 44 -19.38 0.79 -2.40
C GLU A 44 -18.39 1.97 -2.47
N PRO A 45 -18.59 2.93 -3.41
CA PRO A 45 -17.80 4.14 -3.50
C PRO A 45 -18.10 5.08 -2.33
N ARG A 46 -17.25 5.03 -1.30
CA ARG A 46 -17.21 5.99 -0.19
C ARG A 46 -16.23 7.13 -0.48
N LYS A 47 -16.34 8.20 0.33
CA LYS A 47 -15.67 9.51 0.24
C LYS A 47 -14.22 9.49 -0.26
N LYS A 48 -13.34 8.62 0.24
CA LYS A 48 -11.98 8.35 -0.30
C LYS A 48 -11.54 6.92 0.04
N ALA A 49 -10.81 6.27 -0.88
CA ALA A 49 -10.30 4.92 -0.67
C ALA A 49 -8.98 4.65 -1.42
N LEU A 50 -8.20 3.68 -0.92
CA LEU A 50 -7.04 3.13 -1.61
C LEU A 50 -7.40 1.74 -2.15
N LEU A 51 -7.37 1.56 -3.46
CA LEU A 51 -7.88 0.37 -4.12
C LEU A 51 -6.78 -0.34 -4.90
N THR A 52 -6.80 -1.66 -4.86
CA THR A 52 -5.95 -2.47 -5.74
C THR A 52 -6.47 -2.44 -7.18
N ASN A 53 -5.60 -2.12 -8.13
CA ASN A 53 -5.97 -1.99 -9.55
C ASN A 53 -5.66 -3.25 -10.40
N HIS A 54 -4.91 -4.19 -9.84
CA HIS A 54 -4.42 -5.39 -10.54
C HIS A 54 -5.31 -6.63 -10.34
N LEU A 55 -6.30 -6.56 -9.44
CA LEU A 55 -7.19 -7.68 -9.11
C LEU A 55 -8.47 -7.63 -9.95
N LYS A 56 -8.43 -8.24 -11.14
CA LYS A 56 -9.47 -8.15 -12.18
C LYS A 56 -10.89 -8.57 -11.76
N HIS A 57 -11.02 -9.49 -10.80
CA HIS A 57 -12.31 -10.06 -10.39
C HIS A 57 -12.84 -9.48 -9.08
N GLN A 58 -12.00 -8.74 -8.35
CA GLN A 58 -12.30 -8.30 -7.00
C GLN A 58 -11.38 -7.14 -6.64
N GLN A 59 -11.94 -5.93 -6.56
CA GLN A 59 -11.20 -4.81 -6.03
C GLN A 59 -11.12 -4.92 -4.51
N MET A 60 -9.90 -4.83 -3.99
CA MET A 60 -9.64 -4.78 -2.56
C MET A 60 -9.37 -3.34 -2.16
N GLU A 61 -10.09 -2.86 -1.15
CA GLU A 61 -9.73 -1.68 -0.39
C GLU A 61 -8.64 -2.05 0.60
N ILE A 62 -7.58 -1.24 0.66
CA ILE A 62 -6.44 -1.46 1.54
C ILE A 62 -6.27 -0.36 2.58
N TYR A 63 -5.79 -0.75 3.75
CA TYR A 63 -5.41 0.10 4.86
C TYR A 63 -3.91 -0.05 5.15
N PRO A 64 -3.09 0.91 4.68
CA PRO A 64 -1.65 0.90 4.89
C PRO A 64 -1.29 0.93 6.38
N SER A 65 -0.39 0.05 6.79
CA SER A 65 0.18 0.02 8.14
C SER A 65 1.62 0.54 8.20
N LYS A 66 2.38 0.37 7.10
CA LYS A 66 3.75 0.87 6.97
C LYS A 66 4.18 0.94 5.51
N LEU A 67 5.23 1.71 5.25
CA LEU A 67 6.02 1.62 4.03
C LEU A 67 7.27 0.79 4.28
N THR A 68 7.67 0.00 3.29
CA THR A 68 8.93 -0.73 3.36
C THR A 68 10.11 0.21 3.11
N LYS A 69 11.31 -0.18 3.57
CA LYS A 69 12.55 0.55 3.24
C LYS A 69 13.19 0.07 1.94
N MET A 70 12.80 -1.11 1.48
CA MET A 70 13.33 -1.79 0.31
C MET A 70 12.23 -1.97 -0.73
N GLY A 71 12.64 -2.13 -1.99
CA GLY A 71 11.75 -2.31 -3.12
C GLY A 71 11.27 -3.75 -3.36
N ALA A 72 10.48 -3.90 -4.42
CA ALA A 72 9.91 -5.15 -4.90
C ALA A 72 10.97 -6.19 -5.34
N ASP A 73 12.18 -5.74 -5.67
CA ASP A 73 13.33 -6.56 -6.05
C ASP A 73 14.01 -7.25 -4.85
N GLN A 74 13.85 -6.70 -3.65
CA GLN A 74 14.56 -7.13 -2.45
C GLN A 74 13.64 -7.79 -1.41
N ILE A 75 12.32 -7.62 -1.53
CA ILE A 75 11.35 -8.19 -0.60
C ILE A 75 10.79 -9.48 -1.19
N PHE A 76 10.77 -10.54 -0.37
CA PHE A 76 10.21 -11.83 -0.76
C PHE A 76 8.70 -11.89 -0.56
N ALA A 77 7.98 -12.28 -1.61
CA ALA A 77 6.52 -12.47 -1.62
C ALA A 77 6.11 -13.74 -0.84
N LEU A 78 6.90 -14.80 -1.00
CA LEU A 78 6.65 -16.10 -0.41
C LEU A 78 7.76 -16.41 0.59
N ARG A 79 7.39 -16.58 1.87
CA ARG A 79 8.33 -17.08 2.88
C ARG A 79 8.62 -18.56 2.58
N GLY A 80 9.89 -18.95 2.56
CA GLY A 80 10.31 -20.33 2.31
C GLY A 80 11.49 -20.45 1.34
N TYR A 81 11.67 -21.64 0.77
CA TYR A 81 12.82 -21.98 -0.08
C TYR A 81 12.79 -21.32 -1.47
N LEU A 82 11.61 -20.88 -1.93
CA LEU A 82 11.43 -20.40 -3.30
C LEU A 82 12.07 -19.03 -3.56
N ARG A 83 12.34 -18.22 -2.53
CA ARG A 83 12.99 -16.90 -2.63
C ARG A 83 12.42 -16.02 -3.75
N VAL A 84 11.11 -16.11 -4.00
CA VAL A 84 10.42 -15.31 -5.03
C VAL A 84 10.22 -13.90 -4.50
N THR A 85 10.79 -12.94 -5.19
CA THR A 85 10.63 -11.50 -4.89
C THR A 85 9.22 -11.01 -5.23
N ILE A 86 8.80 -9.90 -4.64
CA ILE A 86 7.51 -9.26 -4.98
C ILE A 86 7.46 -8.94 -6.48
N ARG A 87 8.55 -8.46 -7.09
CA ARG A 87 8.61 -8.22 -8.53
C ARG A 87 8.31 -9.47 -9.34
N GLN A 88 9.00 -10.57 -9.03
CA GLN A 88 8.78 -11.85 -9.73
C GLN A 88 7.36 -12.37 -9.51
N TYR A 89 6.84 -12.24 -8.30
CA TYR A 89 5.47 -12.65 -7.98
C TYR A 89 4.44 -11.89 -8.82
N PHE A 90 4.55 -10.56 -8.91
CA PHE A 90 3.63 -9.74 -9.72
C PHE A 90 3.73 -10.05 -11.21
N TYR A 91 4.94 -10.29 -11.73
CA TYR A 91 5.13 -10.69 -13.12
C TYR A 91 4.48 -12.03 -13.43
N VAL A 92 4.69 -13.05 -12.59
CA VAL A 92 4.18 -14.40 -12.84
C VAL A 92 2.68 -14.50 -12.57
N ARG A 93 2.21 -13.98 -11.43
CA ARG A 93 0.82 -14.13 -10.97
C ARG A 93 -0.13 -13.16 -11.65
N HIS A 94 0.28 -11.90 -11.80
CA HIS A 94 -0.59 -10.81 -12.25
C HIS A 94 -0.28 -10.34 -13.66
N ARG A 95 0.81 -10.83 -14.28
CA ARG A 95 1.30 -10.40 -15.61
C ARG A 95 1.62 -8.91 -15.65
N ILE A 96 2.16 -8.40 -14.55
CA ILE A 96 2.59 -7.01 -14.41
C ILE A 96 4.11 -6.97 -14.30
N ASP A 97 4.77 -6.29 -15.24
CA ASP A 97 6.17 -5.91 -15.05
C ASP A 97 6.20 -4.60 -14.29
N ILE A 98 6.73 -4.65 -13.06
CA ILE A 98 6.75 -3.49 -12.18
C ILE A 98 7.72 -2.46 -12.75
N ALA A 99 7.22 -1.25 -13.04
CA ALA A 99 8.00 -0.20 -13.67
C ALA A 99 9.04 0.40 -12.71
N TYR A 100 8.68 0.52 -11.42
CA TYR A 100 9.52 1.14 -10.40
C TYR A 100 9.82 0.17 -9.24
N PRO A 101 10.52 -0.95 -9.49
CA PRO A 101 10.71 -2.00 -8.49
C PRO A 101 11.55 -1.54 -7.29
N GLN A 102 12.34 -0.47 -7.40
CA GLN A 102 13.15 0.09 -6.33
C GLN A 102 12.37 0.93 -5.31
N LEU A 103 11.12 1.31 -5.62
CA LEU A 103 10.32 2.14 -4.73
C LEU A 103 9.81 1.35 -3.51
N PRO A 104 9.62 2.03 -2.36
CA PRO A 104 8.92 1.44 -1.21
C PRO A 104 7.59 0.80 -1.59
N LEU A 105 7.27 -0.29 -0.89
CA LEU A 105 5.99 -0.99 -1.00
C LEU A 105 5.07 -0.55 0.14
N ILE A 106 3.78 -0.53 -0.17
CA ILE A 106 2.73 -0.39 0.84
C ILE A 106 2.56 -1.74 1.54
N CYS A 107 2.70 -1.74 2.86
CA CYS A 107 2.45 -2.92 3.65
C CYS A 107 1.10 -2.84 4.35
N VAL A 108 0.34 -3.92 4.24
CA VAL A 108 -0.97 -4.07 4.83
C VAL A 108 -0.95 -5.24 5.82
N ALA A 109 -1.59 -5.07 6.97
CA ALA A 109 -1.69 -6.12 7.97
C ALA A 109 -2.58 -7.26 7.45
N GLY A 110 -2.09 -8.50 7.46
CA GLY A 110 -2.85 -9.66 7.00
C GLY A 110 -3.32 -10.60 8.09
N GLY A 111 -3.32 -10.15 9.34
CA GLY A 111 -3.57 -10.99 10.51
C GLY A 111 -2.33 -11.73 11.02
N ARG A 112 -2.25 -11.92 12.33
CA ARG A 112 -1.15 -12.61 13.04
C ARG A 112 0.22 -12.07 12.62
N ARG A 113 1.05 -12.88 11.95
CA ARG A 113 2.40 -12.55 11.47
C ARG A 113 2.46 -12.38 9.94
N HIS A 114 1.30 -12.30 9.29
CA HIS A 114 1.17 -12.15 7.85
C HIS A 114 1.11 -10.67 7.46
N GLN A 115 1.76 -10.34 6.34
CA GLN A 115 1.82 -9.00 5.79
C GLN A 115 1.62 -9.12 4.29
N TYR A 116 0.75 -8.29 3.74
CA TYR A 116 0.62 -8.10 2.31
C TYR A 116 1.51 -6.93 1.89
N PHE A 117 2.11 -7.04 0.71
CA PHE A 117 2.97 -6.01 0.14
C PHE A 117 2.45 -5.65 -1.24
N TYR A 118 2.18 -4.36 -1.44
CA TYR A 118 1.66 -3.81 -2.67
C TYR A 118 2.64 -2.79 -3.26
N PRO A 119 3.09 -2.96 -4.51
CA PRO A 119 3.73 -1.89 -5.27
C PRO A 119 2.81 -0.68 -5.36
N ILE A 120 3.35 0.53 -5.22
CA ILE A 120 2.55 1.76 -5.23
C ILE A 120 1.78 1.91 -6.55
N GLU A 121 2.41 1.55 -7.67
CA GLU A 121 1.80 1.54 -9.01
C GLU A 121 0.60 0.59 -9.16
N CYS A 122 0.44 -0.36 -8.23
CA CYS A 122 -0.66 -1.32 -8.23
C CYS A 122 -1.87 -0.84 -7.38
N ILE A 123 -1.84 0.42 -6.92
CA ILE A 123 -2.83 1.03 -6.03
C ILE A 123 -3.36 2.33 -6.65
N ASP A 124 -4.68 2.41 -6.79
CA ASP A 124 -5.39 3.61 -7.20
C ASP A 124 -5.93 4.36 -5.97
N VAL A 125 -5.96 5.68 -6.06
CA VAL A 125 -6.64 6.55 -5.08
C VAL A 125 -8.01 6.90 -5.65
N LEU A 126 -9.07 6.48 -4.97
CA LEU A 126 -10.42 6.92 -5.26
C LEU A 126 -10.72 8.16 -4.41
N GLU A 127 -11.04 9.26 -5.07
CA GLU A 127 -11.60 10.46 -4.43
C GLU A 127 -13.05 10.60 -4.89
N ALA A 128 -14.01 10.60 -3.95
CA ALA A 128 -15.39 10.92 -4.30
C ALA A 128 -15.42 12.39 -4.72
N VAL A 129 -15.80 12.65 -5.96
CA VAL A 129 -16.16 13.99 -6.40
C VAL A 129 -17.42 14.35 -5.62
N GLU A 130 -17.32 15.29 -4.70
CA GLU A 130 -18.51 15.94 -4.15
C GLU A 130 -19.23 16.57 -5.34
N GLN A 131 -20.32 15.93 -5.79
CA GLN A 131 -21.30 16.61 -6.62
C GLN A 131 -21.84 17.72 -5.74
N SER A 132 -21.29 18.91 -5.93
CA SER A 132 -21.86 20.15 -5.42
C SER A 132 -23.24 20.22 -6.06
N GLU A 133 -24.28 19.91 -5.30
CA GLU A 133 -25.67 20.19 -5.65
C GLU A 133 -25.79 21.72 -5.80
N ASN A 134 -25.47 22.22 -6.99
CA ASN A 134 -26.01 23.47 -7.49
C ASN A 134 -27.29 23.11 -8.22
N LEU A 135 -28.41 23.06 -7.49
CA LEU A 135 -29.77 23.23 -8.03
C LEU A 135 -30.71 23.71 -6.93
#